data_AF-A0A7V9KII0-F1
#
_entry.id   AF-A0A7V9KII0-F1
#
_cell.length_a   1.000
_cell.length_b   1.000
_cell.length_c   1.000
_cell.angle_alpha   90.00
_cell.angle_beta   90.00
_cell.angle_gamma   90.00
#
_symmetry.space_group_name_H-M   'P 1'
#
loop_
_entity.id
_entity.type
_entity.pdbx_description
1 polymer ?
#
loop_
_entity_poly.entity_id
_entity_poly.type
_entity_poly.pdbx_seq_one_letter_code
_entity_poly.pdbx_strand_id
1 'polypeptide(L)'
;MASLAPAPINSPVPADRLQDRPRRMVPAEGWTTVLLHGLILSATAWTVERAAWAPDRTYLAAIAILGLVIGFFLAKIHAPDLLAHLAAFWIGTAVVIASAVERMGDGLASPRERLALLGEQALGWYRDILSGQAIDDPRLFAMLLGLTMWLVAYTSAWVLYRRGWLTTAIVLPGVITVVNLGYSPGDGSWPLLLFIVAACLLATRHYAYRRELEWSRGRLPRPRRLPGQFLLAGTVVALVV
;
A
#
# COMPACT_ATOMS: atom_id res chain seq x y z
N MET A 1 54.03 17.86 46.31
CA MET A 1 53.63 17.98 44.89
C MET A 1 52.96 16.67 44.50
N ALA A 2 51.63 16.62 44.48
CA ALA A 2 50.87 15.41 44.19
C ALA A 2 50.78 15.22 42.66
N SER A 3 51.27 14.09 42.17
CA SER A 3 51.22 13.68 40.78
C SER A 3 49.77 13.35 40.37
N LEU A 4 49.15 14.21 39.57
CA LEU A 4 47.88 13.92 38.90
C LEU A 4 48.15 12.92 37.76
N ALA A 5 47.82 11.66 37.98
CA ALA A 5 47.78 10.66 36.91
C ALA A 5 46.63 11.00 35.93
N PRO A 6 46.84 10.95 34.61
CA PRO A 6 45.78 11.17 33.65
C PRO A 6 44.76 10.03 33.72
N ALA A 7 43.47 10.38 33.76
CA ALA A 7 42.38 9.41 33.75
C ALA A 7 42.42 8.53 32.49
N PRO A 8 42.14 7.22 32.59
CA PRO A 8 42.14 6.33 31.43
C PRO A 8 41.03 6.74 30.44
N ILE A 9 41.43 7.04 29.21
CA ILE A 9 40.57 7.50 28.09
C ILE A 9 39.59 6.40 27.60
N ASN A 10 39.75 5.16 28.06
CA ASN A 10 38.96 4.02 27.61
C ASN A 10 38.22 3.37 28.78
N SER A 11 37.12 3.99 29.22
CA SER A 11 36.05 3.20 29.84
C SER A 11 35.24 2.59 28.69
N PRO A 12 35.14 1.26 28.57
CA PRO A 12 34.23 0.67 27.59
C PRO A 12 32.81 1.12 27.97
N VAL A 13 32.20 1.93 27.11
CA VAL A 13 30.78 2.27 27.24
C VAL A 13 30.02 0.96 27.33
N PRO A 14 29.24 0.70 28.41
CA PRO A 14 28.54 -0.55 28.55
C PRO A 14 27.64 -0.75 27.32
N ALA A 15 27.88 -1.87 26.62
CA ALA A 15 27.21 -2.23 25.38
C ALA A 15 25.69 -2.47 25.54
N ASP A 16 25.16 -2.34 26.76
CA ASP A 16 23.75 -2.57 27.08
C ASP A 16 22.83 -1.39 26.68
N ARG A 17 23.39 -0.19 26.44
CA ARG A 17 22.59 1.03 26.21
C ARG A 17 22.27 1.34 24.75
N LEU A 18 22.69 0.49 23.82
CA LEU A 18 22.26 0.51 22.41
C LEU A 18 21.20 -0.57 22.14
N GLN A 19 20.41 -0.94 23.15
CA GLN A 19 19.18 -1.69 22.92
C GLN A 19 18.16 -0.77 22.23
N ASP A 20 18.24 -0.77 20.89
CA ASP A 20 17.20 -0.35 19.97
C ASP A 20 15.84 -0.83 20.47
N ARG A 21 15.08 0.07 21.10
CA ARG A 21 13.65 -0.18 21.32
C ARG A 21 13.01 -0.31 19.94
N PRO A 22 12.39 -1.46 19.60
CA PRO A 22 11.62 -1.54 18.37
C PRO A 22 10.44 -0.56 18.53
N ARG A 23 10.50 0.57 17.82
CA ARG A 23 9.35 1.44 17.63
C ARG A 23 8.33 0.65 16.81
N ARG A 24 7.52 -0.19 17.48
CA ARG A 24 6.61 -1.19 16.90
C ARG A 24 5.73 -0.66 15.75
N MET A 25 5.44 0.64 15.72
CA MET A 25 4.56 1.26 14.73
C MET A 25 5.28 2.16 13.69
N VAL A 26 6.56 2.49 13.85
CA VAL A 26 7.30 3.28 12.84
C VAL A 26 7.84 2.34 11.76
N PRO A 27 7.59 2.56 10.45
CA PRO A 27 8.17 1.72 9.42
C PRO A 27 9.68 1.77 9.57
N ALA A 28 10.35 0.63 9.65
CA ALA A 28 11.81 0.60 9.74
C ALA A 28 12.44 1.24 8.48
N GLU A 29 11.72 1.17 7.36
CA GLU A 29 12.03 1.81 6.08
C GLU A 29 11.70 3.32 6.02
N GLY A 30 11.04 3.87 7.05
CA GLY A 30 10.60 5.27 7.11
C GLY A 30 9.26 5.55 6.40
N TRP A 31 8.65 6.70 6.73
CA TRP A 31 7.35 7.12 6.18
C TRP A 31 7.39 7.41 4.68
N THR A 32 8.54 7.76 4.13
CA THR A 32 8.73 7.96 2.68
C THR A 32 8.35 6.69 1.89
N THR A 33 8.69 5.50 2.39
CA THR A 33 8.28 4.23 1.76
C THR A 33 6.76 4.10 1.71
N VAL A 34 6.07 4.43 2.80
CA VAL A 34 4.60 4.36 2.89
C VAL A 34 3.95 5.36 1.92
N LEU A 35 4.49 6.58 1.84
CA LEU A 35 3.99 7.61 0.91
C LEU A 35 4.18 7.20 -0.55
N LEU A 36 5.37 6.71 -0.92
CA LEU A 36 5.64 6.22 -2.27
C LEU A 36 4.76 5.02 -2.63
N HIS A 37 4.53 4.12 -1.67
CA HIS A 37 3.63 2.99 -1.86
C HIS A 37 2.18 3.43 -2.06
N GLY A 38 1.73 4.42 -1.27
CA GLY A 38 0.43 5.06 -1.48
C GLY A 38 0.32 5.67 -2.88
N LEU A 39 1.37 6.33 -3.36
CA LEU A 39 1.41 6.91 -4.70
C LEU A 39 1.30 5.85 -5.81
N ILE A 40 2.00 4.72 -5.68
CA ILE A 40 1.89 3.55 -6.59
C ILE A 40 0.44 3.04 -6.65
N LEU A 41 -0.20 2.89 -5.48
CA LEU A 41 -1.54 2.35 -5.38
C LEU A 41 -2.60 3.33 -5.89
N SER A 42 -2.47 4.62 -5.61
CA SER A 42 -3.33 5.67 -6.18
C SER A 42 -3.19 5.74 -7.69
N ALA A 43 -1.95 5.71 -8.21
CA ALA A 43 -1.68 5.66 -9.64
C ALA A 43 -2.36 4.45 -10.30
N THR A 44 -2.25 3.28 -9.68
CA THR A 44 -2.93 2.06 -10.14
C THR A 44 -4.45 2.26 -10.15
N ALA A 45 -5.04 2.76 -9.07
CA ALA A 45 -6.48 3.00 -8.98
C ALA A 45 -6.97 3.99 -10.06
N TRP A 46 -6.22 5.05 -10.33
CA TRP A 46 -6.56 6.00 -11.39
C TRP A 46 -6.51 5.40 -12.80
N THR A 47 -5.71 4.36 -13.05
CA THR A 47 -5.81 3.64 -14.35
C THR A 47 -7.14 2.92 -14.50
N VAL A 48 -7.66 2.36 -13.41
CA VAL A 48 -8.93 1.62 -13.39
C VAL A 48 -10.11 2.57 -13.50
N GLU A 49 -10.11 3.66 -12.72
CA GLU A 49 -11.18 4.66 -12.71
C GLU A 49 -11.37 5.33 -14.08
N ARG A 50 -10.29 5.48 -14.85
CA ARG A 50 -10.31 6.18 -16.13
C ARG A 50 -10.87 5.33 -17.27
N ALA A 51 -10.74 4.01 -17.20
CA ALA A 51 -11.12 3.11 -18.28
C ALA A 51 -12.66 2.96 -18.50
N ALA A 52 -13.47 3.89 -17.99
CA ALA A 52 -14.92 4.04 -18.21
C ALA A 52 -15.84 2.85 -17.83
N TRP A 53 -15.32 1.84 -17.13
CA TRP A 53 -16.10 0.65 -16.77
C TRP A 53 -17.10 0.85 -15.64
N ALA A 54 -16.92 1.88 -14.81
CA ALA A 54 -17.71 2.07 -13.58
C ALA A 54 -18.40 3.44 -13.58
N PRO A 55 -19.60 3.55 -13.00
CA PRO A 55 -20.30 4.83 -12.88
C PRO A 55 -19.47 5.86 -12.12
N ASP A 56 -19.59 7.12 -12.51
CA ASP A 56 -18.93 8.28 -11.89
C ASP A 56 -18.95 8.19 -10.35
N ARG A 57 -17.82 8.53 -9.70
CA ARG A 57 -17.56 8.53 -8.24
C ARG A 57 -17.09 7.22 -7.58
N THR A 58 -16.43 6.31 -8.28
CA THR A 58 -15.79 5.16 -7.60
C THR A 58 -14.48 5.63 -6.99
N TYR A 59 -14.42 5.70 -5.65
CA TYR A 59 -13.23 6.13 -4.91
C TYR A 59 -12.21 5.00 -4.78
N LEU A 60 -11.79 4.38 -5.90
CA LEU A 60 -10.87 3.25 -5.89
C LEU A 60 -9.53 3.64 -5.26
N ALA A 61 -9.07 4.87 -5.49
CA ALA A 61 -7.86 5.37 -4.84
C ALA A 61 -8.00 5.41 -3.31
N ALA A 62 -9.15 5.85 -2.78
CA ALA A 62 -9.38 5.87 -1.34
C ALA A 62 -9.46 4.45 -0.75
N ILE A 63 -10.13 3.53 -1.44
CA ILE A 63 -10.19 2.11 -1.06
C ILE A 63 -8.78 1.51 -1.06
N ALA A 64 -7.96 1.82 -2.06
CA ALA A 64 -6.57 1.36 -2.15
C ALA A 64 -5.72 1.91 -0.99
N ILE A 65 -5.85 3.19 -0.66
CA ILE A 65 -5.13 3.81 0.46
C ILE A 65 -5.56 3.18 1.80
N LEU A 66 -6.86 2.92 1.99
CA LEU A 66 -7.32 2.25 3.21
C LEU A 66 -6.82 0.80 3.27
N GLY A 67 -6.81 0.08 2.15
CA GLY A 67 -6.20 -1.25 2.04
C GLY A 67 -4.70 -1.25 2.37
N LEU A 68 -3.94 -0.25 1.91
CA LEU A 68 -2.54 -0.04 2.28
C LEU A 68 -2.38 0.16 3.79
N VAL A 69 -3.20 1.04 4.38
CA VAL A 69 -3.13 1.34 5.81
C VAL A 69 -3.43 0.09 6.65
N ILE A 70 -4.52 -0.61 6.33
CA ILE A 70 -4.88 -1.86 7.02
C ILE A 70 -3.81 -2.94 6.81
N GLY A 71 -3.30 -3.11 5.59
CA GLY A 71 -2.23 -4.06 5.30
C GLY A 71 -0.93 -3.75 6.03
N PHE A 72 -0.56 -2.47 6.13
CA PHE A 72 0.58 -2.00 6.91
C PHE A 72 0.42 -2.28 8.41
N PHE A 73 -0.75 -2.01 8.99
CA PHE A 73 -0.99 -2.30 10.40
C PHE A 73 -1.01 -3.81 10.67
N LEU A 74 -1.72 -4.59 9.85
CA LEU A 74 -1.77 -6.04 9.95
C LEU A 74 -0.37 -6.65 9.80
N ALA A 75 0.47 -6.13 8.91
CA ALA A 75 1.85 -6.58 8.73
C ALA A 75 2.70 -6.44 9.99
N LYS A 76 2.39 -5.43 10.83
CA LYS A 76 3.15 -5.11 12.05
C LYS A 76 2.68 -5.81 13.31
N ILE A 77 1.43 -6.27 13.33
CA ILE A 77 0.95 -7.08 14.45
C ILE A 77 1.45 -8.53 14.29
N HIS A 78 1.71 -9.19 15.42
CA HIS A 78 2.18 -10.58 15.46
C HIS A 78 1.01 -11.58 15.26
N ALA A 79 0.03 -11.22 14.44
CA ALA A 79 -1.10 -12.11 14.13
C ALA A 79 -0.65 -13.26 13.23
N PRO A 80 -1.20 -14.48 13.38
CA PRO A 80 -1.04 -15.55 12.41
C PRO A 80 -1.47 -15.10 11.00
N ASP A 81 -0.75 -15.58 9.99
CA ASP A 81 -1.00 -15.16 8.61
C ASP A 81 -2.46 -15.39 8.20
N LEU A 82 -3.03 -16.57 8.47
CA LEU A 82 -4.43 -16.87 8.12
C LEU A 82 -5.42 -15.84 8.70
N LEU A 83 -5.27 -15.47 9.97
CA LEU A 83 -6.17 -14.52 10.63
C LEU A 83 -6.05 -13.12 10.04
N ALA A 84 -4.85 -12.69 9.65
CA ALA A 84 -4.67 -11.40 9.00
C ALA A 84 -5.33 -11.34 7.61
N HIS A 85 -5.21 -12.40 6.81
CA HIS A 85 -5.85 -12.46 5.49
C HIS A 85 -7.39 -12.52 5.62
N LEU A 86 -7.92 -13.31 6.57
CA LEU A 86 -9.35 -13.37 6.85
C LEU A 86 -9.88 -12.01 7.34
N ALA A 87 -9.17 -11.34 8.25
CA ALA A 87 -9.53 -10.01 8.71
C ALA A 87 -9.52 -8.99 7.56
N ALA A 88 -8.48 -9.00 6.73
CA ALA A 88 -8.38 -8.11 5.57
C ALA A 88 -9.51 -8.32 4.56
N PHE A 89 -9.91 -9.57 4.32
CA PHE A 89 -11.04 -9.91 3.46
C PHE A 89 -12.35 -9.34 4.01
N TRP A 90 -12.67 -9.60 5.27
CA TRP A 90 -13.93 -9.13 5.88
C TRP A 90 -13.99 -7.61 6.04
N ILE A 91 -12.88 -6.98 6.44
CA ILE A 91 -12.80 -5.51 6.51
C ILE A 91 -12.97 -4.90 5.12
N GLY A 92 -12.32 -5.47 4.09
CA GLY A 92 -12.46 -5.00 2.72
C GLY A 92 -13.88 -5.10 2.19
N THR A 93 -14.52 -6.24 2.39
CA THR A 93 -15.93 -6.44 2.05
C THR A 93 -16.82 -5.40 2.74
N ALA A 94 -16.61 -5.15 4.04
CA ALA A 94 -17.37 -4.15 4.78
C ALA A 94 -17.14 -2.72 4.24
N VAL A 95 -15.90 -2.36 3.91
CA VAL A 95 -15.55 -1.04 3.34
C VAL A 95 -16.19 -0.84 1.97
N VAL A 96 -16.17 -1.85 1.11
CA VAL A 96 -16.78 -1.79 -0.23
C VAL A 96 -18.29 -1.68 -0.12
N ILE A 97 -18.93 -2.44 0.77
CA ILE A 97 -20.38 -2.35 1.02
C ILE A 97 -20.73 -0.95 1.57
N ALA A 98 -19.99 -0.45 2.56
CA ALA A 98 -20.22 0.89 3.11
C ALA A 98 -20.08 1.98 2.03
N SER A 99 -19.04 1.88 1.19
CA SER A 99 -18.82 2.78 0.06
C SER A 99 -19.96 2.70 -0.97
N ALA A 100 -20.52 1.51 -1.21
CA ALA A 100 -21.67 1.34 -2.09
C ALA A 100 -22.95 1.95 -1.48
N VAL A 101 -23.20 1.74 -0.19
CA VAL A 101 -24.34 2.32 0.56
C VAL A 101 -24.33 3.85 0.52
N GLU A 102 -23.18 4.46 0.79
CA GLU A 102 -23.03 5.92 0.79
C GLU A 102 -23.34 6.54 -0.58
N ARG A 103 -23.07 5.80 -1.67
CA ARG A 103 -23.30 6.26 -3.04
C ARG A 103 -24.75 6.21 -3.51
N MET A 104 -25.65 5.51 -2.82
CA MET A 104 -27.04 5.37 -3.27
C MET A 104 -27.87 6.67 -3.12
N GLY A 105 -27.29 7.74 -2.55
CA GLY A 105 -27.85 9.09 -2.54
C GLY A 105 -28.85 9.38 -1.41
N ASP A 106 -29.04 10.66 -1.10
CA ASP A 106 -29.85 11.14 0.04
C ASP A 106 -31.37 11.07 -0.18
N GLY A 107 -31.82 10.71 -1.38
CA GLY A 107 -33.24 10.50 -1.69
C GLY A 107 -33.81 9.19 -1.13
N LEU A 108 -32.95 8.27 -0.70
CA LEU A 108 -33.31 7.05 0.03
C LEU A 108 -33.19 7.31 1.54
N ALA A 109 -34.17 6.80 2.29
CA ALA A 109 -34.21 6.83 3.75
C ALA A 109 -33.08 5.97 4.37
N SER A 110 -33.16 5.73 5.69
CA SER A 110 -32.05 5.43 6.60
C SER A 110 -30.94 4.47 6.07
N PRO A 111 -29.68 4.55 6.53
CA PRO A 111 -28.60 3.66 6.06
C PRO A 111 -28.94 2.15 6.08
N ARG A 112 -29.86 1.74 6.98
CA ARG A 112 -30.37 0.37 7.05
C ARG A 112 -31.19 -0.04 5.83
N GLU A 113 -31.99 0.87 5.29
CA GLU A 113 -32.80 0.62 4.10
C GLU A 113 -31.93 0.52 2.84
N ARG A 114 -30.91 1.38 2.74
CA ARG A 114 -29.91 1.29 1.66
C ARG A 114 -29.15 -0.04 1.71
N LEU A 115 -28.79 -0.50 2.91
CA LEU A 115 -28.17 -1.82 3.08
C LEU A 115 -29.13 -2.97 2.73
N ALA A 116 -30.41 -2.85 3.08
CA ALA A 116 -31.43 -3.84 2.70
C ALA A 116 -31.60 -3.92 1.17
N LEU A 117 -31.66 -2.77 0.49
CA LEU A 117 -31.69 -2.68 -0.97
C LEU A 117 -30.47 -3.34 -1.63
N LEU A 118 -29.27 -3.11 -1.11
CA LEU A 118 -28.07 -3.82 -1.59
C LEU A 118 -28.17 -5.33 -1.36
N GLY A 119 -28.75 -5.76 -0.24
CA GLY A 119 -28.99 -7.18 0.04
C GLY A 119 -29.95 -7.84 -0.95
N GLU A 120 -31.03 -7.15 -1.30
CA GLU A 120 -31.98 -7.59 -2.32
C GLU A 120 -31.33 -7.67 -3.71
N GLN A 121 -30.51 -6.68 -4.08
CA GLN A 121 -29.73 -6.69 -5.32
C GLN A 121 -28.74 -7.86 -5.35
N ALA A 122 -28.02 -8.10 -4.25
CA ALA A 122 -27.08 -9.21 -4.14
C ALA A 122 -27.76 -10.59 -4.28
N LEU A 123 -28.95 -10.75 -3.70
CA LEU A 123 -29.77 -11.95 -3.87
C LEU A 123 -30.24 -12.13 -5.33
N GLY A 124 -30.59 -11.04 -6.01
CA GLY A 124 -30.87 -11.03 -7.44
C GLY A 124 -29.69 -11.55 -8.25
N TRP A 125 -28.52 -10.92 -8.09
CA TRP A 125 -27.29 -11.33 -8.79
C TRP A 125 -26.91 -12.78 -8.52
N TYR A 126 -27.07 -13.26 -7.29
CA TYR A 126 -26.82 -14.67 -6.95
C TYR A 126 -27.73 -15.63 -7.74
N ARG A 127 -29.01 -15.27 -7.91
CA ARG A 127 -29.96 -16.06 -8.72
C ARG A 127 -29.61 -16.01 -10.20
N ASP A 128 -29.22 -14.84 -10.70
CA ASP A 128 -28.86 -14.65 -12.11
C ASP A 128 -27.64 -15.52 -12.47
N ILE A 129 -26.62 -15.57 -11.61
CA ILE A 129 -25.45 -16.46 -11.74
C ILE A 129 -25.88 -17.92 -11.85
N LEU A 130 -26.74 -18.38 -10.94
CA LEU A 130 -27.19 -19.78 -10.92
C LEU A 130 -28.03 -20.13 -12.16
N SER A 131 -28.72 -19.15 -12.73
CA SER A 131 -29.51 -19.32 -13.95
C SER A 131 -28.68 -19.21 -15.24
N GLY A 132 -27.38 -18.92 -15.14
CA GLY A 132 -26.49 -18.74 -16.30
C GLY A 132 -26.75 -17.45 -17.08
N GLN A 133 -27.46 -16.49 -16.50
CA GLN A 133 -27.69 -15.19 -17.12
C GLN A 133 -26.43 -14.32 -17.02
N ALA A 134 -26.17 -13.54 -18.06
CA ALA A 134 -25.10 -12.54 -18.04
C ALA A 134 -25.46 -11.43 -17.04
N ILE A 135 -24.54 -11.10 -16.14
CA ILE A 135 -24.72 -10.02 -15.18
C ILE A 135 -24.19 -8.72 -15.79
N ASP A 136 -25.09 -7.86 -16.24
CA ASP A 136 -24.80 -6.52 -16.75
C ASP A 136 -25.21 -5.44 -15.74
N ASP A 137 -24.79 -5.56 -14.46
CA ASP A 137 -24.94 -4.47 -13.48
C ASP A 137 -23.60 -3.76 -13.20
N PRO A 138 -23.43 -2.51 -13.69
CA PRO A 138 -22.23 -1.71 -13.45
C PRO A 138 -21.91 -1.47 -11.96
N ARG A 139 -22.90 -1.53 -11.07
CA ARG A 139 -22.69 -1.36 -9.62
C ARG A 139 -22.00 -2.57 -9.00
N LEU A 140 -22.45 -3.78 -9.35
CA LEU A 140 -21.78 -5.01 -8.90
C LEU A 140 -20.34 -5.02 -9.41
N PHE A 141 -20.14 -4.69 -10.69
CA PHE A 141 -18.81 -4.62 -11.27
C PHE A 141 -17.91 -3.62 -10.54
N ALA A 142 -18.41 -2.42 -10.22
CA ALA A 142 -17.68 -1.43 -9.44
C ALA A 142 -17.34 -1.93 -8.01
N MET A 143 -18.23 -2.67 -7.36
CA MET A 143 -17.95 -3.30 -6.06
C MET A 143 -16.86 -4.37 -6.16
N LEU A 144 -16.89 -5.21 -7.19
CA LEU A 144 -15.85 -6.21 -7.45
C LEU A 144 -14.50 -5.56 -7.71
N LEU A 145 -14.46 -4.48 -8.50
CA LEU A 145 -13.25 -3.69 -8.72
C LEU A 145 -12.75 -3.06 -7.42
N GLY A 146 -13.65 -2.52 -6.59
CA GLY A 146 -13.33 -1.99 -5.27
C GLY A 146 -12.69 -3.05 -4.37
N LEU A 147 -13.30 -4.24 -4.28
CA LEU A 147 -12.76 -5.34 -3.48
C LEU A 147 -11.42 -5.85 -4.03
N THR A 148 -11.29 -5.93 -5.35
CA THR A 148 -10.03 -6.31 -6.01
C THR A 148 -8.93 -5.30 -5.68
N MET A 149 -9.22 -4.00 -5.79
CA MET A 149 -8.26 -2.94 -5.50
C MET A 149 -7.86 -2.95 -4.01
N TRP A 150 -8.82 -3.18 -3.12
CA TRP A 150 -8.57 -3.37 -1.69
C TRP A 150 -7.61 -4.53 -1.43
N LEU A 151 -7.91 -5.71 -1.97
CA LEU A 151 -7.12 -6.92 -1.73
C LEU A 151 -5.71 -6.76 -2.31
N VAL A 152 -5.57 -6.13 -3.48
CA VAL A 152 -4.27 -5.83 -4.08
C VAL A 152 -3.46 -4.88 -3.21
N ALA A 153 -4.06 -3.78 -2.75
CA ALA A 153 -3.39 -2.83 -1.88
C ALA A 153 -2.96 -3.47 -0.56
N TYR A 154 -3.85 -4.24 0.07
CA TYR A 154 -3.58 -5.02 1.27
C TYR A 154 -2.42 -6.00 1.05
N THR A 155 -2.50 -6.86 0.03
CA THR A 155 -1.49 -7.89 -0.23
C THR A 155 -0.14 -7.26 -0.56
N SER A 156 -0.13 -6.20 -1.38
CA SER A 156 1.07 -5.43 -1.69
C SER A 156 1.73 -4.86 -0.43
N ALA A 157 0.94 -4.24 0.45
CA ALA A 157 1.41 -3.74 1.75
C ALA A 157 1.91 -4.85 2.67
N TRP A 158 1.13 -5.91 2.84
CA TRP A 158 1.47 -7.06 3.69
C TRP A 158 2.81 -7.68 3.28
N VAL A 159 2.99 -7.94 2.00
CA VAL A 159 4.19 -8.57 1.45
C VAL A 159 5.40 -7.64 1.55
N LEU A 160 5.23 -6.33 1.33
CA LEU A 160 6.32 -5.37 1.54
C LEU A 160 6.74 -5.28 3.00
N TYR A 161 5.81 -4.97 3.91
CA TYR A 161 6.15 -4.60 5.29
C TYR A 161 6.37 -5.79 6.22
N ARG A 162 5.78 -6.96 5.95
CA ARG A 162 5.97 -8.17 6.76
C ARG A 162 7.08 -9.07 6.23
N ARG A 163 7.17 -9.22 4.91
CA ARG A 163 8.12 -10.14 4.26
C ARG A 163 9.33 -9.44 3.64
N GLY A 164 9.28 -8.13 3.42
CA GLY A 164 10.35 -7.37 2.78
C GLY A 164 10.47 -7.64 1.28
N TRP A 165 9.41 -8.16 0.64
CA TRP A 165 9.45 -8.56 -0.77
C TRP A 165 8.96 -7.41 -1.66
N LEU A 166 9.89 -6.52 -2.00
CA LEU A 166 9.65 -5.37 -2.87
C LEU A 166 9.06 -5.75 -4.23
N THR A 167 9.58 -6.80 -4.86
CA THR A 167 9.18 -7.20 -6.22
C THR A 167 7.71 -7.53 -6.29
N THR A 168 7.22 -8.43 -5.44
CA THR A 168 5.79 -8.79 -5.37
C THR A 168 4.92 -7.59 -5.03
N ALA A 169 5.39 -6.71 -4.13
CA ALA A 169 4.65 -5.51 -3.75
C ALA A 169 4.43 -4.55 -4.93
N ILE A 170 5.39 -4.43 -5.85
CA ILE A 170 5.29 -3.55 -7.03
C ILE A 170 4.60 -4.27 -8.20
N VAL A 171 4.94 -5.54 -8.45
CA VAL A 171 4.44 -6.28 -9.62
C VAL A 171 2.92 -6.43 -9.56
N LEU A 172 2.34 -6.71 -8.39
CA LEU A 172 0.90 -6.92 -8.26
C LEU A 172 0.07 -5.70 -8.73
N PRO A 173 0.28 -4.48 -8.21
CA PRO A 173 -0.39 -3.28 -8.74
C PRO A 173 0.11 -2.89 -10.15
N GLY A 174 1.34 -3.24 -10.52
CA GLY A 174 1.89 -2.99 -11.86
C GLY A 174 1.17 -3.75 -12.96
N VAL A 175 0.82 -5.02 -12.73
CA VAL A 175 0.02 -5.82 -13.67
C VAL A 175 -1.33 -5.17 -13.92
N ILE A 176 -2.01 -4.71 -12.87
CA ILE A 176 -3.31 -4.01 -13.00
C ILE A 176 -3.16 -2.74 -13.83
N THR A 177 -2.13 -1.95 -13.55
CA THR A 177 -1.83 -0.71 -14.28
C THR A 177 -1.66 -0.97 -15.78
N VAL A 178 -0.85 -1.98 -16.15
CA VAL A 178 -0.58 -2.32 -17.56
C VAL A 178 -1.81 -2.87 -18.26
N VAL A 179 -2.55 -3.77 -17.60
CA VAL A 179 -3.77 -4.36 -18.16
C VAL A 179 -4.82 -3.29 -18.43
N ASN A 180 -5.07 -2.39 -17.47
CA ASN A 180 -6.07 -1.33 -17.64
C ASN A 180 -5.70 -0.36 -18.75
N LEU A 181 -4.42 0.03 -18.86
CA LEU A 181 -3.97 0.91 -19.93
C LEU A 181 -4.07 0.25 -21.32
N GLY A 182 -3.92 -1.08 -21.39
CA GLY A 182 -4.16 -1.85 -22.60
C GLY A 182 -5.62 -1.81 -23.08
N TYR A 183 -6.57 -1.70 -22.14
CA TYR A 183 -8.00 -1.59 -22.47
C TYR A 183 -8.43 -0.15 -22.80
N SER A 184 -7.74 0.88 -22.30
CA SER A 184 -8.06 2.28 -22.60
C SER A 184 -6.84 3.08 -23.07
N PRO A 185 -6.42 2.94 -24.35
CA PRO A 185 -5.26 3.63 -24.88
C PRO A 185 -5.44 5.17 -24.96
N GLY A 186 -6.69 5.64 -25.00
CA GLY A 186 -7.04 7.05 -25.24
C GLY A 186 -6.97 7.96 -24.01
N ASP A 187 -6.97 7.41 -22.80
CA ASP A 187 -7.12 8.23 -21.59
C ASP A 187 -5.83 8.91 -21.12
N GLY A 188 -4.70 8.64 -21.77
CA GLY A 188 -3.40 9.23 -21.43
C GLY A 188 -2.68 8.47 -20.30
N SER A 189 -1.36 8.39 -20.43
CA SER A 189 -0.47 7.50 -19.66
C SER A 189 0.11 8.12 -18.39
N TRP A 190 -0.38 9.28 -17.94
CA TRP A 190 0.17 9.94 -16.75
C TRP A 190 0.12 9.09 -15.47
N PRO A 191 -0.91 8.25 -15.20
CA PRO A 191 -0.88 7.39 -14.02
C PRO A 191 0.22 6.33 -14.12
N LEU A 192 0.50 5.82 -15.33
CA LEU A 192 1.62 4.90 -15.56
C LEU A 192 2.97 5.59 -15.29
N LEU A 193 3.15 6.82 -15.78
CA LEU A 193 4.37 7.59 -15.49
C LEU A 193 4.57 7.78 -13.98
N LEU A 194 3.51 8.18 -13.28
CA LEU A 194 3.54 8.33 -11.83
C LEU A 194 3.84 7.02 -11.11
N PHE A 195 3.24 5.91 -11.56
CA PHE A 195 3.52 4.58 -11.06
C PHE A 195 5.01 4.23 -11.21
N ILE A 196 5.58 4.41 -12.40
CA ILE A 196 6.98 4.07 -12.71
C ILE A 196 7.92 4.89 -11.85
N VAL A 197 7.74 6.21 -11.78
CA VAL A 197 8.57 7.11 -10.98
C VAL A 197 8.49 6.72 -9.49
N ALA A 198 7.27 6.51 -8.96
CA ALA A 198 7.08 6.11 -7.58
C ALA A 198 7.69 4.74 -7.28
N ALA A 199 7.56 3.77 -8.19
CA ALA A 199 8.13 2.43 -8.07
C ALA A 199 9.67 2.46 -8.08
N CYS A 200 10.29 3.24 -8.96
CA CYS A 200 11.75 3.43 -9.00
C CYS A 200 12.28 4.07 -7.72
N LEU A 201 11.60 5.11 -7.22
CA LEU A 201 11.96 5.76 -5.96
C LEU A 201 11.78 4.82 -4.77
N LEU A 202 10.70 4.03 -4.74
CA LEU A 202 10.46 3.04 -3.70
C LEU A 202 11.53 1.94 -3.73
N ALA A 203 11.89 1.45 -4.91
CA ALA A 203 12.93 0.45 -5.08
C ALA A 203 14.29 0.95 -4.62
N THR A 204 14.66 2.18 -5.00
CA THR A 204 15.90 2.84 -4.56
C THR A 204 15.93 2.99 -3.04
N ARG A 205 14.82 3.46 -2.45
CA ARG A 205 14.69 3.63 -0.99
C ARG A 205 14.82 2.30 -0.25
N HIS A 206 14.16 1.26 -0.76
CA HIS A 206 14.18 -0.08 -0.17
C HIS A 206 15.57 -0.72 -0.29
N TYR A 207 16.26 -0.58 -1.43
CA TYR A 207 17.64 -1.04 -1.60
C TYR A 207 18.60 -0.33 -0.63
N ALA A 208 18.53 1.00 -0.52
CA ALA A 208 19.33 1.77 0.41
C ALA A 208 19.12 1.33 1.88
N TYR A 209 17.86 1.06 2.26
CA TYR A 209 17.52 0.54 3.59
C TYR A 209 18.12 -0.86 3.84
N ARG A 210 18.00 -1.77 2.88
CA ARG A 210 18.59 -3.12 2.99
C ARG A 210 20.11 -3.07 3.12
N ARG A 211 20.77 -2.17 2.39
CA ARG A 211 22.21 -1.98 2.46
C ARG A 211 22.66 -1.44 3.83
N GLU A 212 21.89 -0.52 4.40
CA GLU A 212 22.13 0.02 5.73
C GLU A 212 22.02 -1.06 6.83
N LEU A 213 21.01 -1.93 6.74
CA LEU A 213 20.86 -3.09 7.62
C LEU A 213 22.04 -4.07 7.52
N GLU A 214 22.53 -4.36 6.31
CA GLU A 214 23.69 -5.21 6.09
C GLU A 214 24.94 -4.65 6.76
N TRP A 215 25.19 -3.35 6.61
CA TRP A 215 26.35 -2.68 7.24
C TRP A 215 26.26 -2.65 8.76
N SER A 216 25.06 -2.42 9.31
CA SER A 216 24.84 -2.49 10.77
C SER A 216 25.11 -3.89 11.32
N ARG A 217 24.73 -4.95 10.59
CA ARG A 217 25.01 -6.33 11.00
C ARG A 217 26.49 -6.69 10.88
N GLY A 218 27.19 -6.15 9.88
CA GLY A 218 28.62 -6.36 9.65
C GLY A 218 29.57 -5.57 10.57
N ARG A 219 29.07 -4.74 11.49
CA ARG A 219 29.87 -3.82 12.34
C ARG A 219 30.85 -2.93 11.56
N LEU A 220 30.56 -2.65 10.28
CA LEU A 220 31.40 -1.77 9.47
C LEU A 220 31.11 -0.31 9.84
N PRO A 221 32.14 0.56 9.94
CA PRO A 221 31.94 1.97 10.29
C PRO A 221 30.99 2.65 9.30
N ARG A 222 29.85 3.14 9.79
CA ARG A 222 28.87 3.89 8.99
C ARG A 222 29.53 5.18 8.49
N PRO A 223 29.60 5.45 7.17
CA PRO A 223 30.01 6.75 6.68
C PRO A 223 29.04 7.80 7.23
N ARG A 224 29.54 8.72 8.07
CA ARG A 224 28.74 9.70 8.84
C ARG A 224 28.03 10.77 7.98
N ARG A 225 28.23 10.76 6.67
CA ARG A 225 27.65 11.70 5.71
C ARG A 225 27.22 10.85 4.52
N LEU A 226 25.93 10.84 4.19
CA LEU A 226 25.35 10.51 2.87
C LEU A 226 23.81 10.31 2.83
N PRO A 227 22.94 10.62 3.82
CA PRO A 227 21.49 10.50 3.57
C PRO A 227 20.97 11.51 2.53
N GLY A 228 21.50 12.74 2.54
CA GLY A 228 20.94 13.86 1.74
C GLY A 228 21.30 13.82 0.26
N GLN A 229 22.52 13.40 -0.11
CA GLN A 229 23.00 13.46 -1.49
C GLN A 229 22.43 12.32 -2.36
N PHE A 230 22.16 11.15 -1.80
CA PHE A 230 21.53 10.05 -2.55
C PHE A 230 20.06 10.32 -2.86
N LEU A 231 19.33 10.99 -1.96
CA LEU A 231 17.97 11.42 -2.23
C LEU A 231 17.95 12.50 -3.33
N LEU A 232 18.88 13.46 -3.29
CA LEU A 232 19.02 14.49 -4.32
C LEU A 232 19.39 13.91 -5.68
N ALA A 233 20.32 12.94 -5.73
CA ALA A 233 20.70 12.26 -6.97
C ALA A 233 19.54 11.45 -7.55
N GLY A 234 18.76 10.75 -6.70
CA GLY A 234 17.56 10.03 -7.13
C GLY A 234 16.49 10.96 -7.70
N THR A 235 16.25 12.11 -7.07
CA THR A 235 15.30 13.12 -7.56
C THR A 235 15.77 13.75 -8.87
N VAL A 236 17.07 14.02 -9.04
CA VAL A 236 17.61 14.56 -10.30
C VAL A 236 17.47 13.57 -11.45
N VAL A 237 17.77 12.29 -11.22
CA VAL A 237 17.56 11.25 -12.25
C VAL A 237 16.08 11.12 -12.60
N ALA A 238 15.18 11.18 -11.61
CA ALA A 238 13.74 11.13 -11.84
C ALA A 238 13.15 12.37 -12.53
N LEU A 239 13.84 13.51 -12.51
CA LEU A 239 13.45 14.75 -13.21
C LEU A 239 14.03 14.86 -14.62
N VAL A 240 15.09 14.11 -14.92
CA VAL A 240 15.81 14.15 -16.21
C VAL A 240 15.29 13.09 -17.19
N VAL A 241 14.65 12.03 -16.67
CA VAL A 241 13.98 10.97 -17.46
C VAL A 241 12.51 11.32 -17.63
#